data_AF-A0A660QS35-F1
#
_entry.id   AF-A0A660QS35-F1
#
_cell.length_a   1.000
_cell.length_b   1.000
_cell.length_c   1.000
_cell.angle_alpha   90.00
_cell.angle_beta   90.00
_cell.angle_gamma   90.00
#
_symmetry.space_group_name_H-M   'P 1'
#
loop_
_entity.id
_entity.type
_entity.pdbx_description
1 polymer ?
#
loop_
_entity_poly.entity_id
_entity_poly.type
_entity_poly.pdbx_seq_one_letter_code
_entity_poly.pdbx_strand_id
1 'polypeptide(L)'
;HDKTIDRTTDGSGKVSETTLKELKLYRLRDINGKLTDEKIPTLEEAMEALRGKCLINFDKSEHNLEMCIAIAKRLGMENQVIMKGAKDPVKVKAVLDASGSKAYYGPIVFNKKTSDNERAFAKYKQSIEIFKPEMVELVFYQEDSSLISPEARKLAEEHDVRAWINSLFEKHGAGHVDRKALIDPDANWGWLVEHGAGIIQSDESFALLEYLRSRGLHD
;
A
#
# COMPACT_ATOMS: atom_id res chain seq x y z
N HIS A 1 -0.77 2.86 12.49
CA HIS A 1 -1.91 1.96 12.19
C HIS A 1 -3.15 2.36 12.97
N ASP A 2 -3.14 2.17 14.30
CA ASP A 2 -4.23 2.53 15.22
C ASP A 2 -4.18 4.01 15.64
N LYS A 3 -5.30 4.51 16.18
CA LYS A 3 -5.36 5.84 16.82
C LYS A 3 -4.82 5.82 18.27
N THR A 4 -4.68 4.64 18.85
CA THR A 4 -4.25 4.42 20.23
C THR A 4 -3.10 3.42 20.27
N ILE A 5 -2.36 3.39 21.39
CA ILE A 5 -1.18 2.51 21.57
C ILE A 5 -1.51 1.15 22.21
N ASP A 6 -2.76 0.95 22.64
CA ASP A 6 -3.23 -0.14 23.50
C ASP A 6 -2.92 -1.54 22.96
N ARG A 7 -3.16 -1.76 21.66
CA ARG A 7 -3.05 -3.08 21.05
C ARG A 7 -1.59 -3.53 20.86
N THR A 8 -0.71 -2.60 20.54
CA THR A 8 0.64 -2.91 20.04
C THR A 8 1.75 -2.57 21.03
N THR A 9 1.39 -2.08 22.23
CA THR A 9 2.36 -1.66 23.24
C THR A 9 1.96 -2.12 24.64
N ASP A 10 2.81 -1.86 25.64
CA ASP A 10 2.48 -1.95 27.06
C ASP A 10 1.83 -0.69 27.66
N GLY A 11 1.49 0.31 26.83
CA GLY A 11 0.76 1.52 27.22
C GLY A 11 -0.71 1.52 26.78
N SER A 12 -1.41 2.61 27.08
CA SER A 12 -2.80 2.86 26.67
C SER A 12 -3.02 4.33 26.37
N GLY A 13 -3.92 4.65 25.44
CA GLY A 13 -4.31 6.04 25.15
C GLY A 13 -3.99 6.47 23.72
N LYS A 14 -4.42 7.68 23.35
CA LYS A 14 -4.33 8.17 21.97
C LYS A 14 -2.91 8.63 21.64
N VAL A 15 -2.46 8.27 20.44
CA VAL A 15 -1.17 8.72 19.90
C VAL A 15 -1.14 10.26 19.81
N SER A 16 -2.25 10.88 19.40
CA SER A 16 -2.35 12.34 19.24
C SER A 16 -2.33 13.13 20.55
N GLU A 17 -2.49 12.47 21.70
CA GLU A 17 -2.51 13.07 23.03
C GLU A 17 -1.23 12.76 23.82
N THR A 18 -0.25 12.07 23.21
CA THR A 18 0.99 11.61 23.85
C THR A 18 2.20 12.19 23.14
N THR A 19 3.19 12.71 23.87
CA THR A 19 4.41 13.26 23.26
C THR A 19 5.32 12.15 22.74
N LEU A 20 6.19 12.45 21.76
CA LEU A 20 7.17 11.48 21.28
C LEU A 20 8.08 10.94 22.41
N LYS A 21 8.46 11.79 23.36
CA LYS A 21 9.30 11.38 24.51
C LYS A 21 8.60 10.32 25.35
N GLU A 22 7.31 10.47 25.59
CA GLU A 22 6.50 9.49 26.33
C GLU A 22 6.26 8.23 25.49
N LEU A 23 5.94 8.37 24.20
CA LEU A 23 5.75 7.25 23.28
C LEU A 23 6.99 6.33 23.24
N LYS A 24 8.19 6.90 23.35
CA LYS A 24 9.46 6.16 23.38
C LYS A 24 9.69 5.35 24.66
N LEU A 25 8.91 5.57 25.71
CA LEU A 25 9.02 4.79 26.95
C LEU A 25 8.35 3.41 26.82
N TYR A 26 7.28 3.31 26.02
CA TYR A 26 6.54 2.06 25.84
C TYR A 26 7.31 1.03 25.00
N ARG A 27 7.06 -0.26 25.25
CA ARG A 27 7.61 -1.40 24.52
C ARG A 27 6.56 -2.02 23.62
N LEU A 28 6.98 -2.49 22.45
CA LEU A 28 6.10 -3.10 21.47
C LEU A 28 5.71 -4.53 21.86
N ARG A 29 4.57 -4.99 21.36
CA ARG A 29 4.13 -6.39 21.43
C ARG A 29 4.32 -7.05 20.06
N ASP A 30 4.74 -8.31 20.07
CA ASP A 30 4.75 -9.15 18.87
C ASP A 30 3.34 -9.63 18.47
N ILE A 31 3.26 -10.40 17.39
CA ILE A 31 2.00 -10.94 16.86
C ILE A 31 1.25 -11.85 17.86
N ASN A 32 1.95 -12.44 18.82
CA ASN A 32 1.37 -13.27 19.88
C ASN A 32 1.04 -12.46 21.14
N GLY A 33 1.21 -11.14 21.10
CA GLY A 33 0.96 -10.24 22.22
C GLY A 33 2.08 -10.21 23.27
N LYS A 34 3.19 -10.91 23.04
CA LYS A 34 4.34 -10.94 23.94
C LYS A 34 5.11 -9.63 23.85
N LEU A 35 5.48 -9.09 25.00
CA LEU A 35 6.27 -7.87 25.07
C LEU A 35 7.70 -8.11 24.54
N THR A 36 8.18 -7.19 23.71
CA THR A 36 9.54 -7.20 23.16
C THR A 36 10.36 -6.05 23.78
N ASP A 37 11.65 -5.99 23.48
CA ASP A 37 12.49 -4.83 23.87
C ASP A 37 12.43 -3.68 22.83
N GLU A 38 11.64 -3.85 21.77
CA GLU A 38 11.50 -2.88 20.69
C GLU A 38 10.67 -1.66 21.13
N LYS A 39 10.96 -0.52 20.51
CA LYS A 39 10.32 0.78 20.79
C LYS A 39 9.57 1.28 19.57
N ILE A 40 8.60 2.16 19.79
CA ILE A 40 7.91 2.86 18.69
C ILE A 40 8.96 3.68 17.91
N PRO A 41 9.18 3.42 16.60
CA PRO A 41 10.08 4.23 15.80
C PRO A 41 9.39 5.53 15.37
N THR A 42 10.19 6.57 15.14
CA THR A 42 9.75 7.69 14.30
C THR A 42 9.77 7.26 12.84
N LEU A 43 9.08 8.02 11.98
CA LEU A 43 9.17 7.78 10.54
C LEU A 43 10.61 7.92 10.04
N GLU A 44 11.37 8.91 10.54
CA GLU A 44 12.76 9.14 10.15
C GLU A 44 13.67 7.96 10.52
N GLU A 45 13.55 7.44 11.74
CA GLU A 45 14.33 6.27 12.18
C GLU A 45 14.01 5.03 11.33
N ALA A 46 12.73 4.81 11.02
CA ALA A 46 12.31 3.70 10.17
C ALA A 46 12.85 3.84 8.73
N MET A 47 12.82 5.05 8.17
CA MET A 47 13.40 5.34 6.86
C MET A 47 14.91 5.11 6.86
N GLU A 48 15.64 5.63 7.83
CA GLU A 48 17.09 5.46 7.94
C GLU A 48 17.50 3.98 8.05
N ALA A 49 16.75 3.19 8.83
CA ALA A 49 16.98 1.75 8.94
C ALA A 49 16.84 1.01 7.59
N LEU A 50 16.05 1.56 6.66
CA LEU A 50 15.76 0.99 5.34
C LEU A 50 16.55 1.65 4.21
N ARG A 51 17.41 2.65 4.48
CA ARG A 51 18.13 3.41 3.45
C ARG A 51 18.86 2.51 2.47
N GLY A 52 18.53 2.66 1.18
CA GLY A 52 19.14 1.93 0.07
C GLY A 52 18.79 0.44 -0.01
N LYS A 53 17.83 -0.05 0.80
CA LYS A 53 17.51 -1.48 0.88
C LYS A 53 16.26 -1.88 0.10
N CYS A 54 15.22 -1.05 0.11
CA CYS A 54 13.94 -1.35 -0.53
C CYS A 54 13.10 -0.07 -0.71
N LEU A 55 12.09 -0.10 -1.58
CA LEU A 55 11.07 0.95 -1.60
C LEU A 55 10.23 0.91 -0.31
N ILE A 56 9.75 2.08 0.15
CA ILE A 56 9.01 2.25 1.38
C ILE A 56 7.65 2.87 1.06
N ASN A 57 6.56 2.14 1.29
CA ASN A 57 5.22 2.69 1.15
C ASN A 57 4.72 3.36 2.43
N PHE A 58 4.30 4.63 2.33
CA PHE A 58 3.62 5.35 3.39
C PHE A 58 2.10 5.24 3.24
N ASP A 59 1.52 4.28 3.96
CA ASP A 59 0.07 4.24 4.12
C ASP A 59 -0.44 5.50 4.85
N LYS A 60 -1.65 5.95 4.50
CA LYS A 60 -2.29 7.18 5.04
C LYS A 60 -1.53 8.48 4.80
N SER A 61 -0.52 8.48 3.94
CA SER A 61 0.28 9.66 3.59
C SER A 61 -0.57 10.82 3.07
N GLU A 62 -1.70 10.54 2.39
CA GLU A 62 -2.60 11.57 1.88
C GLU A 62 -3.18 12.52 2.95
N HIS A 63 -3.18 12.14 4.22
CA HIS A 63 -3.62 13.01 5.32
C HIS A 63 -2.55 14.01 5.76
N ASN A 64 -1.28 13.73 5.48
CA ASN A 64 -0.13 14.56 5.87
C ASN A 64 0.90 14.63 4.73
N LEU A 65 0.43 14.78 3.49
CA LEU A 65 1.25 14.58 2.29
C LEU A 65 2.48 15.49 2.26
N GLU A 66 2.28 16.78 2.55
CA GLU A 66 3.37 17.77 2.61
C GLU A 66 4.43 17.42 3.66
N MET A 67 4.02 16.91 4.83
CA MET A 67 4.94 16.49 5.89
C MET A 67 5.73 15.24 5.47
N CYS A 68 5.07 14.26 4.84
CA CYS A 68 5.74 13.08 4.30
C CYS A 68 6.78 13.47 3.23
N ILE A 69 6.44 14.41 2.33
CA ILE A 69 7.36 14.96 1.33
C ILE A 69 8.53 15.66 2.00
N ALA A 70 8.28 16.52 2.98
CA ALA A 70 9.33 17.25 3.68
C ALA A 70 10.32 16.30 4.39
N ILE A 71 9.82 15.24 5.02
CA ILE A 71 10.67 14.22 5.66
C ILE A 71 11.51 13.49 4.61
N ALA A 72 10.89 13.00 3.54
CA ALA A 72 11.61 12.29 2.48
C ALA A 72 12.70 13.15 1.80
N LYS A 73 12.40 14.43 1.57
CA LYS A 73 13.34 15.43 1.04
C LYS A 73 14.52 15.66 1.97
N ARG A 74 14.25 15.93 3.24
CA ARG A 74 15.28 16.20 4.23
C ARG A 74 16.24 15.03 4.41
N LEU A 75 15.74 13.79 4.32
CA LEU A 75 16.57 12.59 4.38
C LEU A 75 17.25 12.23 3.06
N GLY A 76 16.92 12.91 1.96
CA GLY A 76 17.42 12.60 0.62
C GLY A 76 16.95 11.24 0.09
N MET A 77 15.76 10.80 0.49
CA MET A 77 15.22 9.45 0.24
C MET A 77 13.96 9.45 -0.64
N GLU A 78 13.66 10.55 -1.33
CA GLU A 78 12.43 10.67 -2.13
C GLU A 78 12.24 9.53 -3.12
N ASN A 79 13.29 9.16 -3.86
CA ASN A 79 13.26 8.07 -4.85
C ASN A 79 13.08 6.67 -4.23
N GLN A 80 13.02 6.57 -2.91
CA GLN A 80 12.78 5.33 -2.17
C GLN A 80 11.36 5.29 -1.58
N VAL A 81 10.59 6.38 -1.67
CA VAL A 81 9.29 6.50 -1.01
C VAL A 81 8.15 6.39 -2.02
N ILE A 82 7.15 5.59 -1.65
CA ILE A 82 5.84 5.52 -2.30
C ILE A 82 4.81 6.16 -1.38
N MET A 83 4.29 7.32 -1.76
CA MET A 83 3.09 7.89 -1.14
C MET A 83 1.85 7.29 -1.80
N LYS A 84 0.74 7.24 -1.07
CA LYS A 84 -0.53 6.72 -1.59
C LYS A 84 -1.75 7.37 -0.98
N GLY A 85 -2.86 7.33 -1.72
CA GLY A 85 -4.15 7.84 -1.26
C GLY A 85 -5.27 7.74 -2.28
N ALA A 86 -6.49 7.98 -1.82
CA ALA A 86 -7.72 7.91 -2.61
C ALA A 86 -8.42 9.27 -2.78
N LYS A 87 -7.80 10.35 -2.28
CA LYS A 87 -8.27 11.72 -2.49
C LYS A 87 -8.35 12.09 -3.97
N ASP A 88 -9.01 13.21 -4.24
CA ASP A 88 -9.20 13.72 -5.59
C ASP A 88 -7.87 13.89 -6.34
N PRO A 89 -7.67 13.23 -7.50
CA PRO A 89 -6.45 13.25 -8.27
C PRO A 89 -5.95 14.65 -8.64
N VAL A 90 -6.86 15.54 -9.04
CA VAL A 90 -6.48 16.91 -9.46
C VAL A 90 -5.91 17.67 -8.26
N LYS A 91 -6.57 17.60 -7.10
CA LYS A 91 -6.10 18.27 -5.89
C LYS A 91 -4.76 17.71 -5.41
N VAL A 92 -4.60 16.39 -5.42
CA VAL A 92 -3.35 15.76 -4.97
C VAL A 92 -2.21 16.07 -5.95
N LYS A 93 -2.45 16.00 -7.26
CA LYS A 93 -1.45 16.35 -8.28
C LYS A 93 -0.95 17.78 -8.13
N ALA A 94 -1.84 18.73 -7.83
CA ALA A 94 -1.46 20.12 -7.57
C ALA A 94 -0.49 20.25 -6.38
N VAL A 95 -0.71 19.50 -5.29
CA VAL A 95 0.19 19.49 -4.12
C VAL A 95 1.54 18.86 -4.48
N LEU A 96 1.53 17.72 -5.19
CA LEU A 96 2.76 17.05 -5.62
C LEU A 96 3.59 17.96 -6.53
N ASP A 97 2.96 18.62 -7.50
CA ASP A 97 3.63 19.53 -8.44
C ASP A 97 4.19 20.76 -7.75
N ALA A 98 3.40 21.40 -6.88
CA ALA A 98 3.86 22.55 -6.10
C ALA A 98 5.04 22.19 -5.19
N SER A 99 5.06 20.96 -4.67
CA SER A 99 6.16 20.50 -3.83
C SER A 99 7.44 20.21 -4.61
N GLY A 100 7.35 19.91 -5.90
CA GLY A 100 8.47 19.39 -6.71
C GLY A 100 9.06 18.11 -6.13
N SER A 101 8.23 17.23 -5.56
CA SER A 101 8.70 15.96 -4.98
C SER A 101 9.07 14.96 -6.07
N LYS A 102 10.07 14.13 -5.78
CA LYS A 102 10.47 13.00 -6.62
C LYS A 102 9.97 11.66 -6.08
N ALA A 103 9.21 11.67 -4.98
CA ALA A 103 8.61 10.46 -4.45
C ALA A 103 7.55 9.93 -5.39
N TYR A 104 7.45 8.60 -5.47
CA TYR A 104 6.40 7.93 -6.22
C TYR A 104 5.04 8.21 -5.57
N TYR A 105 3.97 8.26 -6.38
CA TYR A 105 2.60 8.37 -5.88
C TYR A 105 1.71 7.28 -6.48
N GLY A 106 1.28 6.34 -5.65
CA GLY A 106 0.33 5.29 -6.00
C GLY A 106 -1.11 5.70 -5.64
N PRO A 107 -1.94 6.16 -6.59
CA PRO A 107 -3.34 6.41 -6.32
C PRO A 107 -4.06 5.10 -5.96
N ILE A 108 -5.06 5.19 -5.08
CA ILE A 108 -5.90 4.06 -4.66
C ILE A 108 -7.27 4.22 -5.32
N VAL A 109 -7.70 3.18 -6.04
CA VAL A 109 -9.00 3.13 -6.71
C VAL A 109 -9.84 2.00 -6.11
N PHE A 110 -11.02 2.35 -5.63
CA PHE A 110 -11.95 1.41 -5.00
C PHE A 110 -13.07 1.01 -5.96
N ASN A 111 -13.40 -0.28 -5.95
CA ASN A 111 -14.63 -0.83 -6.50
C ASN A 111 -15.31 -1.74 -5.48
N LYS A 112 -16.35 -1.23 -4.80
CA LYS A 112 -16.93 -1.89 -3.63
C LYS A 112 -18.12 -2.79 -3.95
N LYS A 113 -18.71 -2.63 -5.13
CA LYS A 113 -19.89 -3.35 -5.61
C LYS A 113 -19.92 -3.27 -7.13
N THR A 114 -20.42 -4.31 -7.79
CA THR A 114 -20.57 -4.39 -9.25
C THR A 114 -21.25 -3.15 -9.86
N SER A 115 -22.24 -2.56 -9.19
CA SER A 115 -22.94 -1.37 -9.69
C SER A 115 -22.08 -0.09 -9.74
N ASP A 116 -20.88 -0.10 -9.13
CA ASP A 116 -19.92 1.01 -9.21
C ASP A 116 -18.88 0.80 -10.35
N ASN A 117 -18.97 -0.28 -11.14
CA ASN A 117 -17.97 -0.65 -12.16
C ASN A 117 -17.61 0.50 -13.11
N GLU A 118 -18.59 1.17 -13.70
CA GLU A 118 -18.36 2.28 -14.64
C GLU A 118 -17.60 3.44 -13.96
N ARG A 119 -18.03 3.79 -12.74
CA ARG A 119 -17.40 4.85 -11.94
C ARG A 119 -15.97 4.48 -11.54
N ALA A 120 -15.74 3.24 -11.12
CA ALA A 120 -14.42 2.76 -10.72
C ALA A 120 -13.44 2.78 -11.91
N PHE A 121 -13.87 2.29 -13.07
CA PHE A 121 -13.05 2.32 -14.29
C PHE A 121 -12.73 3.75 -14.76
N ALA A 122 -13.72 4.64 -14.75
CA ALA A 122 -13.52 6.05 -15.06
C ALA A 122 -12.50 6.70 -14.11
N LYS A 123 -12.56 6.36 -12.81
CA LYS A 123 -11.60 6.85 -11.81
C LYS A 123 -10.20 6.30 -12.05
N TYR A 124 -10.10 5.02 -12.39
CA TYR A 124 -8.83 4.37 -12.72
C TYR A 124 -8.14 5.04 -13.90
N LYS A 125 -8.86 5.22 -15.01
CA LYS A 125 -8.37 5.93 -16.19
C LYS A 125 -7.94 7.37 -15.87
N GLN A 126 -8.78 8.12 -15.15
CA GLN A 126 -8.43 9.48 -14.72
C GLN A 126 -7.14 9.52 -13.89
N SER A 127 -6.95 8.58 -12.97
CA SER A 127 -5.73 8.50 -12.15
C SER A 127 -4.49 8.25 -13.01
N ILE A 128 -4.56 7.32 -13.98
CA ILE A 128 -3.45 7.06 -14.91
C ILE A 128 -3.13 8.31 -15.74
N GLU A 129 -4.14 8.98 -16.30
CA GLU A 129 -3.93 10.16 -17.16
C GLU A 129 -3.33 11.34 -16.41
N ILE A 130 -3.77 11.59 -15.16
CA ILE A 130 -3.32 12.73 -14.34
C ILE A 130 -1.94 12.49 -13.74
N PHE A 131 -1.73 11.33 -13.14
CA PHE A 131 -0.50 11.06 -12.39
C PHE A 131 0.60 10.47 -13.27
N LYS A 132 0.24 9.71 -14.32
CA LYS A 132 1.16 8.83 -15.08
C LYS A 132 2.02 7.99 -14.12
N PRO A 133 1.40 7.26 -13.17
CA PRO A 133 2.11 6.64 -12.08
C PRO A 133 2.75 5.32 -12.54
N GLU A 134 3.75 4.84 -11.82
CA GLU A 134 4.36 3.52 -12.02
C GLU A 134 3.43 2.39 -11.57
N MET A 135 2.46 2.71 -10.71
CA MET A 135 1.52 1.77 -10.11
C MET A 135 0.22 2.43 -9.64
N VAL A 136 -0.84 1.63 -9.57
CA VAL A 136 -2.12 2.02 -8.96
C VAL A 136 -2.57 0.91 -8.03
N GLU A 137 -2.97 1.26 -6.81
CA GLU A 137 -3.57 0.29 -5.88
C GLU A 137 -5.04 0.08 -6.25
N LEU A 138 -5.39 -1.16 -6.59
CA LEU A 138 -6.73 -1.57 -6.97
C LEU A 138 -7.36 -2.33 -5.80
N VAL A 139 -8.42 -1.75 -5.22
CA VAL A 139 -9.15 -2.35 -4.11
C VAL A 139 -10.53 -2.73 -4.58
N PHE A 140 -10.80 -4.02 -4.71
CA PHE A 140 -12.06 -4.52 -5.26
C PHE A 140 -12.66 -5.66 -4.43
N TYR A 141 -14.00 -5.67 -4.34
CA TYR A 141 -14.74 -6.55 -3.44
C TYR A 141 -15.36 -7.76 -4.17
N GLN A 142 -15.37 -7.75 -5.50
CA GLN A 142 -15.97 -8.78 -6.35
C GLN A 142 -15.05 -9.11 -7.52
N GLU A 143 -15.10 -10.35 -8.00
CA GLU A 143 -14.31 -10.84 -9.14
C GLU A 143 -14.75 -10.23 -10.48
N ASP A 144 -15.98 -9.72 -10.56
CA ASP A 144 -16.52 -9.03 -11.75
C ASP A 144 -16.21 -7.51 -11.76
N SER A 145 -15.24 -7.10 -10.95
CA SER A 145 -14.79 -5.71 -10.86
C SER A 145 -14.19 -5.23 -12.18
N SER A 146 -14.63 -4.07 -12.65
CA SER A 146 -14.05 -3.40 -13.81
C SER A 146 -12.57 -3.04 -13.67
N LEU A 147 -12.01 -3.03 -12.46
CA LEU A 147 -10.59 -2.70 -12.22
C LEU A 147 -9.63 -3.82 -12.68
N ILE A 148 -10.13 -5.04 -12.84
CA ILE A 148 -9.34 -6.21 -13.29
C ILE A 148 -9.84 -6.76 -14.62
N SER A 149 -10.71 -6.02 -15.31
CA SER A 149 -11.24 -6.42 -16.62
C SER A 149 -10.12 -6.45 -17.68
N PRO A 150 -10.32 -7.16 -18.81
CA PRO A 150 -9.39 -7.10 -19.95
C PRO A 150 -9.07 -5.67 -20.39
N GLU A 151 -10.05 -4.76 -20.36
CA GLU A 151 -9.88 -3.35 -20.71
C GLU A 151 -9.01 -2.61 -19.70
N ALA A 152 -9.15 -2.88 -18.40
CA ALA A 152 -8.30 -2.28 -17.38
C ALA A 152 -6.85 -2.75 -17.45
N ARG A 153 -6.65 -4.05 -17.73
CA ARG A 153 -5.30 -4.61 -17.94
C ARG A 153 -4.65 -4.04 -19.19
N LYS A 154 -5.38 -3.97 -20.30
CA LYS A 154 -4.90 -3.32 -21.53
C LYS A 154 -4.52 -1.86 -21.30
N LEU A 155 -5.34 -1.10 -20.57
CA LEU A 155 -5.02 0.28 -20.21
C LEU A 155 -3.75 0.37 -19.35
N ALA A 156 -3.56 -0.55 -18.41
CA ALA A 156 -2.36 -0.61 -17.57
C ALA A 156 -1.10 -0.86 -18.43
N GLU A 157 -1.18 -1.84 -19.34
CA GLU A 157 -0.10 -2.19 -20.27
C GLU A 157 0.26 -1.04 -21.22
N GLU A 158 -0.74 -0.39 -21.82
CA GLU A 158 -0.54 0.76 -22.72
C GLU A 158 0.19 1.95 -22.06
N HIS A 159 0.11 2.04 -20.73
CA HIS A 159 0.70 3.11 -19.94
C HIS A 159 1.88 2.67 -19.04
N ASP A 160 2.33 1.42 -19.13
CA ASP A 160 3.37 0.82 -18.27
C ASP A 160 3.09 0.97 -16.76
N VAL A 161 1.83 0.75 -16.36
CA VAL A 161 1.35 0.87 -14.99
C VAL A 161 1.21 -0.51 -14.36
N ARG A 162 1.75 -0.70 -13.16
CA ARG A 162 1.58 -1.93 -12.37
C ARG A 162 0.29 -1.88 -11.54
N ALA A 163 -0.56 -2.89 -11.67
CA ALA A 163 -1.67 -3.07 -10.74
C ALA A 163 -1.12 -3.59 -9.39
N TRP A 164 -1.30 -2.80 -8.34
CA TRP A 164 -1.06 -3.24 -6.96
C TRP A 164 -2.36 -3.79 -6.39
N ILE A 165 -2.37 -5.09 -6.04
CA ILE A 165 -3.49 -5.76 -5.39
C ILE A 165 -3.08 -6.28 -4.01
N ASN A 166 -3.95 -6.18 -3.00
CA ASN A 166 -3.63 -6.66 -1.65
C ASN A 166 -4.32 -8.01 -1.37
N SER A 167 -3.60 -8.94 -0.74
CA SER A 167 -4.11 -10.23 -0.26
C SER A 167 -4.40 -10.27 1.25
N LEU A 168 -4.48 -9.09 1.89
CA LEU A 168 -4.59 -8.96 3.36
C LEU A 168 -5.98 -9.31 3.92
N PHE A 169 -7.04 -8.83 3.26
CA PHE A 169 -8.42 -8.94 3.75
C PHE A 169 -9.38 -9.21 2.58
N GLU A 170 -10.51 -9.87 2.87
CA GLU A 170 -11.46 -10.32 1.85
C GLU A 170 -11.94 -9.18 0.92
N LYS A 171 -12.01 -7.95 1.45
CA LYS A 171 -12.45 -6.76 0.73
C LYS A 171 -11.33 -5.99 0.03
N HIS A 172 -10.17 -6.61 -0.22
CA HIS A 172 -9.08 -5.97 -0.96
C HIS A 172 -8.80 -6.59 -2.33
N GLY A 173 -9.08 -7.88 -2.51
CA GLY A 173 -8.89 -8.60 -3.77
C GLY A 173 -9.95 -9.68 -3.97
N ALA A 174 -11.23 -9.32 -3.84
CA ALA A 174 -12.38 -10.23 -4.06
C ALA A 174 -12.35 -11.56 -3.27
N GLY A 175 -11.76 -11.57 -2.08
CA GLY A 175 -11.65 -12.77 -1.24
C GLY A 175 -10.40 -13.61 -1.46
N HIS A 176 -9.53 -13.24 -2.40
CA HIS A 176 -8.23 -13.87 -2.63
C HIS A 176 -7.22 -13.36 -1.60
N VAL A 177 -7.13 -14.08 -0.47
CA VAL A 177 -6.40 -13.63 0.73
C VAL A 177 -5.31 -14.61 1.15
N ASP A 178 -4.31 -14.11 1.88
CA ASP A 178 -3.13 -14.87 2.31
C ASP A 178 -3.50 -16.18 3.01
N ARG A 179 -4.43 -16.14 3.96
CA ARG A 179 -4.88 -17.35 4.69
C ARG A 179 -5.42 -18.47 3.78
N LYS A 180 -6.00 -18.13 2.62
CA LYS A 180 -6.48 -19.10 1.63
C LYS A 180 -5.34 -19.51 0.71
N ALA A 181 -4.48 -18.55 0.35
CA ALA A 181 -3.29 -18.80 -0.46
C ALA A 181 -2.29 -19.75 0.21
N LEU A 182 -2.20 -19.77 1.55
CA LEU A 182 -1.39 -20.75 2.27
C LEU A 182 -1.89 -22.20 2.10
N ILE A 183 -3.15 -22.39 1.73
CA ILE A 183 -3.76 -23.72 1.49
C ILE A 183 -3.75 -24.05 0.00
N ASP A 184 -4.13 -23.08 -0.84
CA ASP A 184 -4.18 -23.20 -2.30
C ASP A 184 -3.62 -21.90 -2.93
N PRO A 185 -2.30 -21.83 -3.15
CA PRO A 185 -1.65 -20.63 -3.68
C PRO A 185 -2.13 -20.26 -5.08
N ASP A 186 -2.35 -21.24 -5.96
CA ASP A 186 -2.77 -21.02 -7.35
C ASP A 186 -4.18 -20.41 -7.40
N ALA A 187 -5.11 -20.93 -6.58
CA ALA A 187 -6.46 -20.40 -6.53
C ALA A 187 -6.56 -18.98 -5.91
N ASN A 188 -5.50 -18.43 -5.31
CA ASN A 188 -5.52 -17.14 -4.64
C ASN A 188 -4.43 -16.19 -5.13
N TRP A 189 -3.15 -16.39 -4.77
CA TRP A 189 -2.07 -15.55 -5.29
C TRP A 189 -1.91 -15.72 -6.80
N GLY A 190 -2.02 -16.95 -7.32
CA GLY A 190 -2.04 -17.22 -8.75
C GLY A 190 -3.19 -16.49 -9.45
N TRP A 191 -4.38 -16.57 -8.89
CA TRP A 191 -5.54 -15.83 -9.38
C TRP A 191 -5.27 -14.32 -9.45
N LEU A 192 -4.67 -13.72 -8.42
CA LEU A 192 -4.32 -12.28 -8.44
C LEU A 192 -3.35 -11.96 -9.59
N VAL A 193 -2.33 -12.80 -9.82
CA VAL A 193 -1.37 -12.65 -10.93
C VAL A 193 -2.08 -12.77 -12.28
N GLU A 194 -2.93 -13.78 -12.47
CA GLU A 194 -3.70 -13.99 -13.71
C GLU A 194 -4.62 -12.80 -14.03
N HIS A 195 -5.09 -12.11 -12.99
CA HIS A 195 -5.91 -10.89 -13.08
C HIS A 195 -5.09 -9.60 -13.11
N GLY A 196 -3.80 -9.71 -13.41
CA GLY A 196 -2.94 -8.58 -13.79
C GLY A 196 -2.17 -7.95 -12.64
N ALA A 197 -2.10 -8.56 -11.45
CA ALA A 197 -1.28 -8.06 -10.37
C ALA A 197 0.20 -7.97 -10.80
N GLY A 198 0.74 -6.75 -10.79
CA GLY A 198 2.18 -6.50 -10.93
C GLY A 198 2.88 -6.26 -9.57
N ILE A 199 2.09 -5.96 -8.53
CA ILE A 199 2.54 -5.83 -7.14
C ILE A 199 1.49 -6.50 -6.25
N ILE A 200 1.93 -7.35 -5.32
CA ILE A 200 1.05 -7.96 -4.32
C ILE A 200 1.52 -7.53 -2.92
N GLN A 201 0.63 -6.93 -2.13
CA GLN A 201 0.88 -6.67 -0.70
C GLN A 201 0.27 -7.80 0.14
N SER A 202 1.11 -8.44 0.95
CA SER A 202 0.79 -9.66 1.70
C SER A 202 1.39 -9.61 3.12
N ASP A 203 0.66 -10.13 4.11
CA ASP A 203 1.18 -10.38 5.46
C ASP A 203 2.03 -11.67 5.52
N GLU A 204 1.96 -12.52 4.49
CA GLU A 204 2.68 -13.80 4.34
C GLU A 204 3.79 -13.68 3.28
N SER A 205 4.55 -12.58 3.33
CA SER A 205 5.50 -12.19 2.28
C SER A 205 6.54 -13.27 1.92
N PHE A 206 7.00 -14.07 2.88
CA PHE A 206 7.96 -15.16 2.60
C PHE A 206 7.33 -16.29 1.78
N ALA A 207 6.14 -16.75 2.17
CA ALA A 207 5.42 -17.80 1.44
C ALA A 207 4.99 -17.31 0.05
N LEU A 208 4.58 -16.05 -0.07
CA LEU A 208 4.31 -15.43 -1.37
C LEU A 208 5.56 -15.42 -2.27
N LEU A 209 6.73 -15.04 -1.74
CA LEU A 209 7.98 -15.04 -2.50
C LEU A 209 8.38 -16.44 -2.96
N GLU A 210 8.26 -17.46 -2.08
CA GLU A 210 8.51 -18.85 -2.45
C GLU A 210 7.58 -19.31 -3.58
N TYR A 211 6.29 -18.99 -3.47
CA TYR A 211 5.31 -19.27 -4.50
C TYR A 211 5.68 -18.63 -5.84
N LEU A 212 5.91 -17.30 -5.87
CA LEU A 212 6.23 -16.57 -7.10
C LEU A 212 7.51 -17.09 -7.77
N ARG A 213 8.56 -17.39 -6.98
CA ARG A 213 9.81 -17.99 -7.49
C ARG A 213 9.58 -19.37 -8.10
N SER A 214 8.78 -20.22 -7.44
CA SER A 214 8.45 -21.54 -7.97
C SER A 214 7.72 -21.50 -9.33
N ARG A 215 7.08 -20.36 -9.65
CA ARG A 215 6.38 -20.08 -10.90
C ARG A 215 7.22 -19.27 -11.90
N GLY A 216 8.45 -18.90 -11.57
CA GLY A 216 9.31 -18.04 -12.41
C GLY A 216 8.80 -16.60 -12.53
N LEU A 217 8.02 -16.14 -11.54
CA LEU A 217 7.42 -14.80 -11.50
C LEU A 217 8.21 -13.82 -10.60
N HIS A 218 9.30 -14.28 -9.99
CA HIS A 218 10.21 -13.48 -9.18
C HIS A 218 11.61 -14.15 -9.15
N ASP A 219 12.66 -13.33 -9.02
CA ASP A 219 14.06 -13.76 -8.83
C ASP A 219 14.32 -14.41 -7.46
#